data_AF-A0A3B9J110-F1
#
_entry.id   AF-A0A3B9J110-F1
#
_cell.length_a   1.000
_cell.length_b   1.000
_cell.length_c   1.000
_cell.angle_alpha   90.00
_cell.angle_beta   90.00
_cell.angle_gamma   90.00
#
_symmetry.space_group_name_H-M   'P 1'
#
loop_
_entity.id
_entity.type
_entity.pdbx_description
1 polymer ?
#
loop_
_entity_poly.entity_id
_entity_poly.type
_entity_poly.pdbx_seq_one_letter_code
_entity_poly.pdbx_strand_id
1 'polypeptide(L)'
;MLDLEADVGFGQIDASTVRYYIGYSGWSPGQLRFELEEGAWWTFGATNDDLSLEPSNCWSQVLARQRSAARLLATHPDHSFLN
;
A
#
# COMPACT_ATOMS: atom_id res chain seq x y z
N MET A 1 18.52 -7.14 -1.53
CA MET A 1 17.97 -6.33 -0.42
C MET A 1 18.82 -5.07 -0.39
N LEU A 2 18.21 -3.91 -0.63
CA LEU A 2 18.92 -2.63 -0.67
C LEU A 2 19.36 -2.26 0.75
N ASP A 3 20.65 -2.03 0.95
CA ASP A 3 21.19 -1.54 2.22
C ASP A 3 21.01 -0.02 2.28
N LEU A 4 20.17 0.44 3.22
CA LEU A 4 19.83 1.84 3.40
C LEU A 4 20.82 2.60 4.30
N GLU A 5 21.70 1.86 5.00
CA GLU A 5 22.74 2.41 5.90
C GLU A 5 24.10 2.51 5.18
N ALA A 6 24.21 1.94 3.98
CA ALA A 6 25.39 2.10 3.15
C ALA A 6 25.57 3.58 2.78
N ASP A 7 26.78 4.12 2.96
CA ASP A 7 27.13 5.47 2.52
C ASP A 7 27.23 5.48 0.98
N VAL A 8 26.07 5.57 0.33
CA VAL A 8 25.96 5.66 -1.11
C VAL A 8 26.20 7.11 -1.48
N GLY A 9 27.38 7.40 -2.04
CA GLY A 9 27.74 8.76 -2.45
C GLY A 9 26.64 9.39 -3.31
N PHE A 10 26.26 10.63 -2.98
CA PHE A 10 25.26 11.39 -3.72
C PHE A 10 25.62 11.40 -5.22
N GLY A 11 24.84 10.67 -6.03
CA GLY A 11 25.05 10.51 -7.48
C GLY A 11 25.05 9.06 -8.00
N GLN A 12 25.08 8.03 -7.13
CA GLN A 12 25.01 6.62 -7.55
C GLN A 12 23.64 5.95 -7.42
N ILE A 13 22.71 6.53 -6.66
CA ILE A 13 21.33 6.04 -6.58
C ILE A 13 20.50 6.70 -7.67
N ASP A 14 19.95 5.90 -8.58
CA ASP A 14 18.92 6.39 -9.49
C ASP A 14 17.66 6.70 -8.67
N ALA A 15 17.30 7.98 -8.59
CA ALA A 15 16.14 8.45 -7.83
C ALA A 15 14.82 7.81 -8.30
N SER A 16 14.77 7.23 -9.50
CA SER A 16 13.60 6.46 -9.97
C SER A 16 13.44 5.09 -9.29
N THR A 17 14.47 4.60 -8.59
CA THR A 17 14.47 3.28 -7.93
C THR A 17 14.09 3.33 -6.44
N VAL A 18 13.91 4.52 -5.87
CA VAL A 18 13.60 4.72 -4.45
C VAL A 18 12.35 5.57 -4.32
N ARG A 19 11.45 5.17 -3.41
CA ARG A 19 10.29 5.96 -3.02
C ARG A 19 10.32 6.20 -1.51
N TYR A 20 10.19 7.47 -1.13
CA TYR A 20 10.12 7.87 0.27
C TYR A 20 8.67 7.94 0.74
N TYR A 21 8.41 7.41 1.94
CA TYR A 21 7.13 7.54 2.64
C TYR A 21 7.41 8.24 3.98
N ILE A 22 6.66 9.30 4.28
CA ILE A 22 6.83 10.08 5.50
C ILE A 22 5.62 9.83 6.41
N GLY A 23 5.88 9.28 7.59
CA GLY A 23 4.85 8.85 8.54
C GLY A 23 4.52 7.36 8.43
N TYR A 24 3.69 6.87 9.34
CA TYR A 24 3.25 5.48 9.38
C TYR A 24 1.84 5.37 9.96
N SER A 25 1.11 4.35 9.52
CA SER A 25 -0.11 3.91 10.19
C SER A 25 0.26 3.00 11.36
N GLY A 26 -0.33 3.26 12.52
CA GLY A 26 -0.07 2.49 13.73
C GLY A 26 -1.37 2.03 14.37
N TRP A 27 -1.32 0.85 14.98
CA TRP A 27 -2.42 0.28 15.74
C TRP A 27 -2.00 0.07 17.18
N SER A 28 -2.90 0.36 18.12
CA SER A 28 -2.72 0.02 19.53
C SER A 28 -2.73 -1.50 19.72
N PRO A 29 -2.22 -2.03 20.85
CA PRO A 29 -2.24 -3.46 21.13
C PRO A 29 -3.66 -4.05 21.01
N GLY A 30 -3.81 -5.05 20.14
CA GLY A 30 -5.10 -5.73 19.90
C GLY A 30 -6.06 -5.01 18.94
N GLN A 31 -5.84 -3.73 18.63
CA GLN A 31 -6.75 -2.94 17.80
C GLN A 31 -6.91 -3.50 16.38
N LEU A 32 -5.80 -3.81 15.69
CA LEU A 32 -5.86 -4.37 14.33
C LEU A 32 -6.63 -5.70 14.29
N ARG A 33 -6.49 -6.54 15.33
CA ARG A 33 -7.23 -7.81 15.40
C ARG A 33 -8.73 -7.56 15.49
N PHE A 34 -9.13 -6.65 16.38
CA PHE A 34 -10.53 -6.27 16.54
C PHE A 34 -11.13 -5.71 15.24
N GLU A 35 -10.41 -4.79 14.58
CA GLU A 35 -10.85 -4.23 13.29
C GLU A 35 -11.00 -5.29 12.19
N LEU A 36 -10.13 -6.31 12.17
CA LEU A 36 -10.25 -7.44 11.25
C LEU A 36 -11.45 -8.33 11.56
N GLU A 37 -11.72 -8.60 12.85
CA GLU A 37 -12.87 -9.39 13.31
C GLU A 37 -14.21 -8.69 13.00
N GLU A 38 -14.25 -7.35 13.07
CA GLU A 38 -15.41 -6.53 12.66
C GLU A 38 -15.56 -6.40 11.14
N GLY A 39 -14.59 -6.88 10.36
CA GLY A 39 -14.61 -6.78 8.90
C GLY A 39 -14.32 -5.38 8.36
N ALA A 40 -13.63 -4.53 9.13
CA ALA A 40 -13.28 -3.17 8.72
C ALA A 40 -12.21 -3.13 7.61
N TRP A 41 -11.44 -4.21 7.44
CA TRP A 41 -10.36 -4.29 6.45
C TRP A 41 -10.46 -5.53 5.56
N TRP A 42 -10.10 -5.37 4.28
CA TRP A 42 -9.66 -6.49 3.47
C TRP A 42 -8.15 -6.65 3.52
N THR A 43 -7.70 -7.91 3.64
CA THR A 43 -6.29 -8.27 3.63
C THR A 43 -5.96 -9.10 2.42
N PHE A 44 -4.87 -8.75 1.74
CA PHE A 44 -4.38 -9.42 0.54
C PHE A 44 -2.86 -9.63 0.64
N GLY A 45 -2.34 -10.61 -0.09
CA GLY A 45 -0.89 -10.77 -0.22
C GLY A 45 -0.29 -9.59 -0.97
N ALA A 46 0.72 -8.96 -0.38
CA ALA A 46 1.47 -7.88 -1.02
C ALA A 46 2.52 -8.43 -2.00
N THR A 47 2.79 -7.67 -3.05
CA THR A 47 3.84 -7.88 -4.04
C THR A 47 4.75 -6.65 -4.07
N ASN A 48 6.01 -6.80 -4.47
CA ASN A 48 6.93 -5.66 -4.55
C ASN A 48 6.41 -4.56 -5.49
N ASP A 49 5.71 -4.96 -6.56
CA ASP A 49 5.15 -4.05 -7.54
C ASP A 49 4.11 -3.10 -6.91
N ASP A 50 3.41 -3.52 -5.84
CA ASP A 50 2.38 -2.69 -5.17
C ASP A 50 2.94 -1.39 -4.60
N LEU A 51 4.20 -1.41 -4.14
CA LEU A 51 4.88 -0.23 -3.59
C LEU A 51 5.39 0.71 -4.70
N SER A 52 5.51 0.21 -5.93
CA SER A 52 5.95 0.96 -7.10
C SER A 52 4.80 1.60 -7.89
N LEU A 53 3.55 1.19 -7.62
CA LEU A 53 2.37 1.72 -8.31
C LEU A 53 2.22 3.23 -8.09
N GLU A 54 1.60 3.88 -9.07
CA GLU A 54 1.12 5.26 -8.89
C GLU A 54 0.10 5.29 -7.73
N PRO A 55 0.28 6.13 -6.69
CA PRO A 55 -0.57 6.09 -5.50
C PRO A 55 -2.06 6.23 -5.79
N SER A 56 -2.44 7.07 -6.76
CA SER A 56 -3.84 7.25 -7.17
C SER A 56 -4.47 5.97 -7.74
N ASN A 57 -3.67 5.11 -8.36
CA ASN A 57 -4.13 3.87 -8.98
C ASN A 57 -3.90 2.63 -8.12
N CYS A 58 -3.20 2.75 -6.99
CA CYS A 58 -2.81 1.61 -6.17
C CYS A 58 -4.05 0.83 -5.68
N TRP A 59 -5.05 1.54 -5.15
CA TRP A 59 -6.27 0.92 -4.63
C TRP A 59 -7.04 0.16 -5.71
N SER A 60 -7.30 0.79 -6.86
CA SER A 60 -8.05 0.16 -7.95
C SER A 60 -7.30 -1.04 -8.53
N GLN A 61 -5.98 -0.95 -8.69
CA GLN A 61 -5.16 -2.06 -9.20
C GLN A 61 -5.07 -3.24 -8.23
N VAL A 62 -4.86 -2.98 -6.94
CA VAL A 62 -4.81 -4.03 -5.92
C VAL A 62 -6.15 -4.75 -5.83
N LEU A 63 -7.28 -4.03 -5.89
CA LEU A 63 -8.60 -4.65 -5.87
C LEU A 63 -8.92 -5.39 -7.17
N ALA A 64 -8.58 -4.83 -8.33
CA ALA A 64 -8.91 -5.38 -9.64
C ALA A 64 -8.36 -6.79 -9.87
N ARG A 65 -7.23 -7.13 -9.26
CA ARG A 65 -6.60 -8.45 -9.40
C ARG A 65 -7.12 -9.50 -8.41
N GLN A 66 -7.92 -9.12 -7.42
CA GLN A 66 -8.42 -10.08 -6.44
C GLN A 66 -9.45 -11.03 -7.06
N ARG A 67 -9.49 -12.26 -6.55
CA ARG A 67 -10.50 -13.26 -6.93
C ARG A 67 -11.76 -13.19 -6.04
N SER A 68 -11.85 -12.21 -5.15
CA SER A 68 -12.95 -12.00 -4.21
C SER A 68 -13.91 -10.91 -4.70
N ALA A 69 -15.02 -10.71 -3.99
CA ALA A 69 -15.99 -9.65 -4.26
C ALA A 69 -15.37 -8.24 -4.20
N ALA A 70 -14.24 -8.07 -3.52
CA ALA A 70 -13.52 -6.79 -3.44
C ALA A 70 -13.13 -6.25 -4.82
N ARG A 71 -12.96 -7.11 -5.83
CA ARG A 71 -12.71 -6.70 -7.23
C ARG A 71 -13.80 -5.81 -7.81
N LEU A 72 -15.05 -5.97 -7.37
CA LEU A 72 -16.18 -5.17 -7.87
C LEU A 72 -16.06 -3.69 -7.47
N LEU A 73 -15.29 -3.40 -6.43
CA LEU A 73 -15.07 -2.04 -5.97
C LEU A 73 -13.93 -1.35 -6.71
N ALA A 74 -13.10 -2.08 -7.46
CA ALA A 74 -12.00 -1.48 -8.21
C ALA A 74 -12.45 -0.40 -9.23
N THR A 75 -13.71 -0.42 -9.64
CA THR A 75 -14.31 0.54 -10.60
C THR A 75 -15.11 1.64 -9.91
N HIS A 76 -15.07 1.74 -8.58
CA HIS A 76 -15.73 2.84 -7.87
C HIS A 76 -15.03 4.17 -8.18
N PRO A 77 -15.75 5.30 -8.34
CA PRO A 77 -15.13 6.59 -8.60
C PRO A 77 -14.15 6.98 -7.49
N ASP A 78 -13.07 7.67 -7.85
CA ASP A 78 -11.90 7.92 -6.99
C ASP A 78 -12.23 8.58 -5.64
N HIS A 79 -13.37 9.24 -5.50
CA HIS A 79 -13.76 9.97 -4.29
C HIS A 79 -14.47 9.12 -3.23
N SER A 80 -13.84 8.05 -2.74
CA SER A 80 -14.34 7.28 -1.58
C SER A 80 -13.70 7.68 -0.24
N PHE A 81 -12.80 8.68 -0.23
CA PHE A 81 -12.06 9.17 0.95
C PHE A 81 -12.64 10.44 1.61
N LEU A 82 -13.81 10.91 1.17
CA LEU A 82 -14.56 11.97 1.84
C LEU A 82 -15.56 11.34 2.81
N ASN A 83 -15.15 11.19 4.06
CA ASN A 83 -16.05 11.26 5.21
C ASN A 83 -15.95 12.66 5.80
#